data_AF-A0A1S3YAS0-F1
#
_entry.id   AF-A0A1S3YAS0-F1
#
_cell.length_a   1.000
_cell.length_b   1.000
_cell.length_c   1.000
_cell.angle_alpha   90.00
_cell.angle_beta   90.00
_cell.angle_gamma   90.00
#
_symmetry.space_group_name_H-M   'P 1'
#
loop_
_entity.id
_entity.type
_entity.pdbx_description
1 polymer ?
#
loop_
_entity_poly.entity_id
_entity_poly.type
_entity_poly.pdbx_seq_one_letter_code
_entity_poly.pdbx_strand_id
1 'polypeptide(L)'
;MKNNQLQLFSESGIYQLTSNAFFIDPVRILNRSYTRFRVSPSTYYSRFFDSSNSTQVPKASEDSRKRKRKQKKKPQSLNEREQIADRRHQEVKPLLLKAHEALIEATDLLKVLRNLRNDGCAVGECKELSEESSELSFMELGSVWQAPLYEIVLNYYQDDKTFHNGGSVLAQSIEQSVTPVFNNLVANEGSCDIEAELFNHKYIIPIRSCFYMSDLRQIENLIPADSDCGFNLIVIDPPWENGSAHQKLRYPTLPNRYYLSLPVKQLCHTSGSLVALWVTNREKLRGFVENDLFPKWGVKYAANFYWLKVKANGMMTGELDLFHHRPYECLLLGYCEGKVSFSYALEIIEYSSVFLVIIQGNPPLELLIIFLLPLPT
;
A
#
# COMPACT_ATOMS: atom_id res chain seq x y z
N MET A 1 -18.33 -13.99 -22.21
CA MET A 1 -18.13 -13.39 -20.87
C MET A 1 -16.67 -13.49 -20.39
N LYS A 2 -16.03 -14.68 -20.32
CA LYS A 2 -14.63 -14.83 -19.84
C LYS A 2 -13.59 -13.95 -20.56
N ASN A 3 -13.71 -13.75 -21.87
CA ASN A 3 -12.78 -12.92 -22.65
C ASN A 3 -12.86 -11.42 -22.30
N ASN A 4 -14.04 -10.94 -21.90
CA ASN A 4 -14.24 -9.53 -21.53
C ASN A 4 -13.54 -9.20 -20.21
N GLN A 5 -13.51 -10.14 -19.27
CA GLN A 5 -12.92 -9.91 -17.95
C GLN A 5 -11.39 -9.84 -17.98
N LEU A 6 -10.73 -10.60 -18.85
CA LEU A 6 -9.28 -10.51 -19.06
C LEU A 6 -8.88 -9.22 -19.77
N GLN A 7 -9.70 -8.75 -20.71
CA GLN A 7 -9.52 -7.45 -21.33
C GLN A 7 -9.66 -6.33 -20.29
N LEU A 8 -10.73 -6.34 -19.50
CA LEU A 8 -10.92 -5.41 -18.39
C LEU A 8 -9.77 -5.47 -17.39
N PHE A 9 -9.24 -6.65 -17.06
CA PHE A 9 -8.06 -6.78 -16.20
C PHE A 9 -6.81 -6.17 -16.83
N SER A 10 -6.61 -6.37 -18.13
CA SER A 10 -5.46 -5.83 -18.86
C SER A 10 -5.46 -4.31 -18.86
N GLU A 11 -6.65 -3.70 -18.96
CA GLU A 11 -6.87 -2.25 -18.95
C GLU A 11 -6.90 -1.66 -17.53
N SER A 12 -7.47 -2.38 -16.55
CA SER A 12 -7.74 -1.83 -15.21
C SER A 12 -6.76 -2.26 -14.12
N GLY A 13 -6.13 -3.42 -14.27
CA GLY A 13 -5.37 -4.10 -13.21
C GLY A 13 -6.23 -4.84 -12.18
N ILE A 14 -7.55 -4.91 -12.38
CA ILE A 14 -8.50 -5.53 -11.43
C ILE A 14 -9.23 -6.69 -12.11
N TYR A 15 -9.23 -7.86 -11.47
CA TYR A 15 -9.94 -9.05 -11.92
C TYR A 15 -10.88 -9.55 -10.83
N GLN A 16 -12.19 -9.52 -11.08
CA GLN A 16 -13.19 -10.00 -10.13
C GLN A 16 -13.22 -11.54 -10.01
N LEU A 17 -12.77 -12.09 -8.89
CA LEU A 17 -12.78 -13.54 -8.66
C LEU A 17 -14.18 -14.04 -8.26
N THR A 18 -14.84 -13.32 -7.35
CA THR A 18 -16.21 -13.58 -6.89
C THR A 18 -16.92 -12.26 -6.63
N SER A 19 -18.17 -12.27 -6.16
CA SER A 19 -18.89 -11.02 -5.81
C SER A 19 -18.10 -10.13 -4.84
N ASN A 20 -17.33 -10.73 -3.93
CA ASN A 20 -16.65 -10.02 -2.85
C ASN A 20 -15.13 -10.20 -2.90
N ALA A 21 -14.57 -10.82 -3.95
CA ALA A 21 -13.13 -11.07 -4.05
C ALA A 21 -12.57 -10.60 -5.38
N PHE A 22 -11.43 -9.91 -5.32
CA PHE A 22 -10.78 -9.29 -6.47
C PHE A 22 -9.28 -9.63 -6.44
N PHE A 23 -8.75 -10.04 -7.58
CA PHE A 23 -7.31 -10.07 -7.81
C PHE A 23 -6.84 -8.74 -8.38
N ILE A 24 -5.69 -8.27 -7.89
CA ILE A 24 -5.16 -6.95 -8.20
C ILE A 24 -3.71 -7.05 -8.66
N ASP A 25 -3.40 -6.34 -9.74
CA ASP A 25 -2.05 -6.12 -10.24
C ASP A 25 -1.63 -4.66 -9.97
N PRO A 26 -0.88 -4.40 -8.88
CA PRO A 26 -0.40 -3.05 -8.54
C PRO A 26 0.27 -2.30 -9.70
N VAL A 27 1.06 -2.98 -10.52
CA VAL A 27 1.82 -2.34 -11.60
C VAL A 27 0.88 -1.78 -12.67
N ARG A 28 -0.16 -2.54 -13.03
CA ARG A 28 -1.19 -2.05 -13.97
C ARG A 28 -1.95 -0.85 -13.40
N ILE A 29 -2.29 -0.87 -12.12
CA ILE A 29 -3.01 0.24 -11.47
C ILE A 29 -2.16 1.50 -11.43
N LEU A 30 -0.89 1.38 -11.05
CA LEU A 30 0.05 2.50 -11.03
C LEU A 30 0.27 3.08 -12.43
N ASN A 31 0.43 2.22 -13.45
CA ASN A 31 0.64 2.65 -14.84
C ASN A 31 -0.57 3.33 -15.49
N ARG A 32 -1.75 3.25 -14.87
CA ARG A 32 -2.93 4.04 -15.27
C ARG A 32 -2.98 5.41 -14.60
N SER A 33 -2.31 5.53 -13.46
CA SER A 33 -2.35 6.73 -12.61
C SER A 33 -1.25 7.71 -12.98
N TYR A 34 -0.11 7.20 -13.44
CA TYR A 34 0.98 8.02 -13.97
C TYR A 34 0.72 8.44 -15.41
N THR A 35 0.96 9.71 -15.68
CA THR A 35 0.83 10.39 -16.97
C THR A 35 2.13 10.41 -17.77
N ARG A 36 3.29 10.41 -17.09
CA ARG A 36 4.61 10.53 -17.74
C ARG A 36 5.55 9.37 -17.46
N PHE A 37 5.30 8.62 -16.40
CA PHE A 37 6.16 7.52 -15.98
C PHE A 37 5.44 6.19 -16.11
N ARG A 38 6.22 5.11 -16.20
CA ARG A 38 5.72 3.75 -16.09
C ARG A 38 6.56 2.95 -15.11
N VAL A 39 5.88 2.24 -14.24
CA VAL A 39 6.43 1.24 -13.35
C VAL A 39 6.70 -0.02 -14.14
N SER A 40 7.96 -0.45 -14.12
CA SER A 40 8.36 -1.74 -14.67
C SER A 40 7.89 -2.87 -13.77
N PRO A 41 7.21 -3.91 -14.30
CA PRO A 41 6.89 -5.11 -13.55
C PRO A 41 8.13 -5.75 -12.92
N SER A 42 9.25 -5.82 -13.66
CA SER A 42 10.48 -6.47 -13.21
C SER A 42 11.08 -5.81 -11.97
N THR A 43 11.03 -4.47 -11.90
CA THR A 43 11.53 -3.70 -10.76
C THR A 43 10.57 -3.80 -9.58
N TYR A 44 9.26 -3.63 -9.81
CA TYR A 44 8.26 -3.64 -8.73
C TYR A 44 8.15 -5.01 -8.06
N TYR A 45 8.16 -6.07 -8.86
CA TYR A 45 8.16 -7.45 -8.36
C TYR A 45 9.57 -8.05 -8.34
N SER A 46 10.62 -7.30 -8.00
CA SER A 46 12.01 -7.83 -7.95
C SER A 46 12.14 -9.17 -7.22
N ARG A 47 11.53 -9.28 -6.02
CA ARG A 47 11.48 -10.52 -5.22
C ARG A 47 10.77 -11.70 -5.90
N PHE A 48 9.92 -11.43 -6.87
CA PHE A 48 9.24 -12.42 -7.70
C PHE A 48 10.19 -13.01 -8.74
N PHE A 49 11.05 -12.18 -9.34
CA PHE A 49 11.94 -12.55 -10.44
C PHE A 49 13.31 -13.08 -10.00
N ASP A 50 13.78 -12.73 -8.80
CA ASP A 50 15.07 -13.23 -8.27
C ASP A 50 15.06 -14.73 -7.92
N SER A 51 13.88 -15.36 -7.87
CA SER A 51 13.74 -16.76 -7.46
C SER A 51 14.19 -17.79 -8.52
N SER A 52 14.58 -17.37 -9.72
CA SER A 52 14.99 -18.29 -10.81
C SER A 52 16.49 -18.52 -10.99
N ASN A 53 17.38 -17.84 -10.25
CA ASN A 53 18.84 -17.93 -10.47
C ASN A 53 19.64 -18.70 -9.42
N SER A 54 19.01 -19.41 -8.46
CA SER A 54 19.74 -20.33 -7.59
C SER A 54 19.72 -21.78 -8.09
N THR A 55 20.20 -22.01 -9.31
CA THR A 55 20.69 -23.34 -9.71
C THR A 55 22.13 -23.50 -9.22
N GLN A 56 22.34 -23.41 -7.91
CA GLN A 56 23.55 -23.95 -7.30
C GLN A 56 23.19 -25.30 -6.70
N VAL A 57 23.67 -26.35 -7.39
CA VAL A 57 23.79 -27.71 -6.89
C VAL A 57 24.31 -27.66 -5.44
N PRO A 58 23.69 -28.37 -4.48
CA PRO A 58 24.20 -28.39 -3.13
C PRO A 58 25.56 -29.12 -3.13
N LYS A 59 26.65 -28.36 -3.05
CA LYS A 59 27.93 -28.91 -2.59
C LYS A 59 27.75 -29.26 -1.11
N ALA A 60 27.80 -30.56 -0.83
CA ALA A 60 27.91 -31.07 0.53
C ALA A 60 29.14 -30.44 1.19
N SER A 61 28.92 -29.50 2.11
CA SER A 61 29.90 -29.12 3.11
C SER A 61 29.48 -29.78 4.41
N GLU A 62 30.24 -30.81 4.78
CA GLU A 62 30.26 -31.36 6.12
C GLU A 62 30.83 -30.31 7.07
N ASP A 63 29.98 -29.44 7.61
CA ASP A 63 30.14 -28.94 8.97
C ASP A 63 28.97 -28.01 9.34
N SER A 64 27.89 -28.62 9.82
CA SER A 64 26.96 -27.89 10.68
C SER A 64 26.66 -28.74 11.91
N ARG A 65 27.23 -28.31 13.03
CA ARG A 65 26.90 -28.81 14.37
C ARG A 65 25.38 -28.74 14.52
N LYS A 66 24.72 -29.89 14.43
CA LYS A 66 23.28 -30.08 14.65
C LYS A 66 22.92 -29.51 16.01
N ARG A 67 22.40 -28.28 16.06
CA ARG A 67 21.61 -27.81 17.20
C ARG A 67 20.42 -28.74 17.30
N LYS A 68 20.43 -29.62 18.31
CA LYS A 68 19.31 -30.48 18.68
C LYS A 68 18.05 -29.61 18.81
N ARG A 69 17.19 -29.66 17.79
CA ARG A 69 15.85 -29.07 17.81
C ARG A 69 15.11 -29.74 18.98
N LYS A 70 14.91 -29.01 20.08
CA LYS A 70 14.14 -29.50 21.23
C LYS A 70 12.79 -30.03 20.73
N GLN A 71 12.40 -31.19 21.23
CA GLN A 71 11.15 -31.90 20.96
C GLN A 71 9.96 -30.93 20.82
N LYS A 72 9.05 -31.24 19.86
CA LYS A 72 7.72 -30.61 19.76
C LYS A 72 7.10 -30.58 21.16
N LYS A 73 7.01 -29.38 21.76
CA LYS A 73 6.18 -29.17 22.95
C LYS A 73 4.75 -29.60 22.60
N LYS A 74 4.06 -30.25 23.55
CA LYS A 74 2.61 -30.53 23.47
C LYS A 74 1.88 -29.24 23.03
N PRO A 75 0.77 -29.34 22.26
CA PRO A 75 0.00 -28.16 21.89
C PRO A 75 -0.38 -27.43 23.18
N GLN A 76 0.24 -26.27 23.37
CA GLN A 76 0.00 -25.44 24.53
C GLN A 76 -1.39 -24.85 24.34
N SER A 77 -2.24 -24.95 25.36
CA SER A 77 -3.60 -24.37 25.32
C SER A 77 -3.47 -22.89 24.99
N LEU A 78 -4.19 -22.43 23.96
CA LEU A 78 -4.24 -21.03 23.57
C LEU A 78 -4.70 -20.18 24.76
N ASN A 79 -4.05 -19.05 25.01
CA ASN A 79 -4.54 -18.09 25.98
C ASN A 79 -5.83 -17.41 25.46
N GLU A 80 -6.56 -16.68 26.31
CA GLU A 80 -7.84 -16.05 25.95
C GLU A 80 -7.73 -15.16 24.70
N ARG A 81 -6.67 -14.35 24.60
CA ARG A 81 -6.44 -13.48 23.44
C ARG A 81 -6.15 -14.30 22.19
N GLU A 82 -5.40 -15.38 22.32
CA GLU A 82 -5.13 -16.29 21.21
C GLU A 82 -6.40 -17.00 20.74
N GLN A 83 -7.29 -17.38 21.66
CA GLN A 83 -8.59 -17.97 21.32
C GLN A 83 -9.49 -16.99 20.57
N ILE A 84 -9.51 -15.71 20.94
CA ILE A 84 -10.27 -14.68 20.22
C ILE A 84 -9.69 -14.46 18.82
N ALA A 85 -8.37 -14.34 18.69
CA ALA A 85 -7.71 -14.23 17.39
C ALA A 85 -7.89 -15.49 16.52
N ASP A 86 -8.04 -16.66 17.12
CA ASP A 86 -8.40 -17.88 16.39
C ASP A 86 -9.86 -17.84 15.93
N ARG A 87 -10.79 -17.45 16.81
CA ARG A 87 -12.21 -17.34 16.45
C ARG A 87 -12.44 -16.41 15.25
N ARG A 88 -11.84 -15.21 15.28
CA ARG A 88 -11.86 -14.26 14.16
C ARG A 88 -11.30 -14.85 12.87
N HIS A 89 -10.30 -15.71 12.99
CA HIS A 89 -9.74 -16.40 11.84
C HIS A 89 -10.67 -17.47 11.29
N GLN A 90 -11.27 -18.28 12.17
CA GLN A 90 -12.23 -19.29 11.73
C GLN A 90 -13.45 -18.67 11.04
N GLU A 91 -13.85 -17.46 11.45
CA GLU A 91 -14.92 -16.69 10.79
C GLU A 91 -14.55 -16.31 9.34
N VAL A 92 -13.33 -15.81 9.10
CA VAL A 92 -12.91 -15.33 7.77
C VAL A 92 -12.33 -16.43 6.86
N LYS A 93 -11.79 -17.50 7.44
CA LYS A 93 -11.07 -18.57 6.74
C LYS A 93 -11.84 -19.17 5.54
N PRO A 94 -13.14 -19.51 5.65
CA PRO A 94 -13.89 -20.07 4.52
C PRO A 94 -13.94 -19.12 3.33
N LEU A 95 -14.04 -17.82 3.59
CA LEU A 95 -14.11 -16.81 2.54
C LEU A 95 -12.75 -16.61 1.86
N LEU A 96 -11.66 -16.64 2.62
CA LEU A 96 -10.29 -16.60 2.07
C LEU A 96 -9.99 -17.82 1.20
N LEU A 97 -10.42 -19.01 1.65
CA LEU A 97 -10.28 -20.24 0.86
C LEU A 97 -11.08 -20.17 -0.44
N LYS A 98 -12.34 -19.72 -0.38
CA LYS A 98 -13.17 -19.53 -1.57
C LYS A 98 -12.56 -18.53 -2.56
N ALA A 99 -12.01 -17.41 -2.07
CA ALA A 99 -11.32 -16.44 -2.92
C ALA A 99 -10.06 -17.04 -3.57
N HIS A 100 -9.29 -17.83 -2.82
CA HIS A 100 -8.11 -18.53 -3.34
C HIS A 100 -8.48 -19.61 -4.35
N GLU A 101 -9.51 -20.42 -4.09
CA GLU A 101 -10.04 -21.43 -5.03
C GLU A 101 -10.45 -20.79 -6.36
N ALA A 102 -11.20 -19.68 -6.30
CA ALA A 102 -11.57 -18.92 -7.49
C ALA A 102 -10.34 -18.39 -8.27
N LEU A 103 -9.26 -18.00 -7.57
CA LEU A 103 -8.00 -17.63 -8.22
C LEU A 103 -7.34 -18.82 -8.93
N ILE A 104 -7.33 -20.00 -8.29
CA ILE A 104 -6.76 -21.21 -8.88
C ILE A 104 -7.55 -21.66 -10.12
N GLU A 105 -8.88 -21.49 -10.10
CA GLU A 105 -9.77 -21.76 -11.24
C GLU A 105 -9.62 -20.74 -12.38
N ALA A 106 -9.16 -19.52 -12.10
CA ALA A 106 -8.89 -18.48 -13.09
C ALA A 106 -7.59 -18.76 -13.88
N THR A 107 -7.54 -19.89 -14.59
CA THR A 107 -6.34 -20.38 -15.26
C THR A 107 -5.76 -19.39 -16.27
N ASP A 108 -6.60 -18.60 -16.94
CA ASP A 108 -6.14 -17.63 -17.93
C ASP A 108 -5.48 -16.42 -17.27
N LEU A 109 -6.00 -15.96 -16.12
CA LEU A 109 -5.32 -14.96 -15.30
C LEU A 109 -3.95 -15.47 -14.85
N LEU A 110 -3.89 -16.71 -14.32
CA LEU A 110 -2.62 -17.31 -13.90
C LEU A 110 -1.59 -17.45 -15.05
N LYS A 111 -2.05 -17.68 -16.29
CA LYS A 111 -1.16 -17.64 -17.47
C LYS A 111 -0.60 -16.24 -17.70
N VAL A 112 -1.43 -15.19 -17.60
CA VAL A 112 -0.98 -13.79 -17.71
C VAL A 112 0.04 -13.48 -16.61
N LEU A 113 -0.20 -13.89 -15.36
CA LEU A 113 0.73 -13.67 -14.25
C LEU A 113 2.09 -14.30 -14.46
N ARG A 114 2.14 -15.52 -15.02
CA ARG A 114 3.41 -16.20 -15.36
C ARG A 114 4.19 -15.45 -16.44
N ASN A 115 3.48 -14.74 -17.32
CA ASN A 115 4.07 -13.99 -18.42
C ASN A 115 4.43 -12.54 -18.05
N LEU A 116 4.15 -12.08 -16.83
CA LEU A 116 4.57 -10.75 -16.33
C LEU A 116 6.09 -10.54 -16.41
N ARG A 117 6.88 -11.63 -16.48
CA ARG A 117 8.33 -11.58 -16.73
C ARG A 117 8.70 -11.03 -18.10
N ASN A 118 7.81 -11.23 -19.10
CA ASN A 118 8.08 -10.97 -20.51
C ASN A 118 7.34 -9.74 -21.04
N ASP A 119 6.50 -9.09 -20.22
CA ASP A 119 5.85 -7.81 -20.52
C ASP A 119 6.88 -6.68 -20.40
N GLY A 120 7.97 -6.82 -21.15
CA GLY A 120 8.94 -5.76 -21.38
C GLY A 120 8.26 -4.68 -22.20
N CYS A 121 8.32 -3.43 -21.75
CA CYS A 121 7.81 -2.30 -22.49
C CYS A 121 8.29 -2.38 -23.94
N ALA A 122 7.36 -2.27 -24.89
CA ALA A 122 7.69 -2.08 -26.30
C ALA A 122 8.66 -0.90 -26.40
N VAL A 123 9.83 -1.19 -26.97
CA VAL A 123 10.99 -0.32 -27.08
C VAL A 123 10.59 1.03 -27.69
N GLY A 124 10.67 2.09 -26.89
CA GLY A 124 10.45 3.47 -27.30
C GLY A 124 10.61 4.43 -26.13
N GLU A 125 11.82 4.98 -25.97
CA GLU A 125 12.14 6.20 -25.19
C GLU A 125 11.82 6.25 -23.68
N CYS A 126 11.83 5.14 -22.95
CA CYS A 126 11.86 5.21 -21.48
C CYS A 126 13.30 5.33 -20.98
N LYS A 127 13.66 6.50 -20.44
CA LYS A 127 14.87 6.63 -19.59
C LYS A 127 14.63 5.82 -18.32
N GLU A 128 15.36 4.74 -18.12
CA GLU A 128 15.32 4.00 -16.86
C GLU A 128 15.85 4.88 -15.73
N LEU A 129 15.07 5.05 -14.67
CA LEU A 129 15.47 5.78 -13.45
C LEU A 129 16.29 4.89 -12.49
N SER A 130 16.92 3.82 -12.99
CA SER A 130 17.67 2.87 -12.16
C SER A 130 19.15 3.24 -12.09
N GLU A 131 19.52 4.10 -11.16
CA GLU A 131 20.87 4.09 -10.60
C GLU A 131 20.86 3.28 -9.31
N GLU A 132 21.82 2.36 -9.15
CA GLU A 132 22.11 1.61 -7.92
C GLU A 132 22.53 2.58 -6.81
N SER A 133 21.56 3.29 -6.27
CA SER A 133 21.73 4.22 -5.16
C SER A 133 21.29 3.55 -3.87
N SER A 134 22.11 3.65 -2.83
CA SER A 134 21.79 3.12 -1.50
C SER A 134 20.50 3.77 -1.00
N GLU A 135 19.48 2.97 -0.70
CA GLU A 135 18.15 3.44 -0.26
C GLU A 135 18.28 4.52 0.84
N LEU A 136 17.76 5.72 0.57
CA LEU A 136 17.79 6.82 1.53
C LEU A 136 16.85 6.53 2.71
N SER A 137 17.40 6.64 3.93
CA SER A 137 16.59 6.58 5.15
C SER A 137 16.01 7.95 5.47
N PHE A 138 14.77 8.22 5.03
CA PHE A 138 14.07 9.47 5.39
C PHE A 138 13.89 9.66 6.89
N MET A 139 13.84 8.57 7.66
CA MET A 139 13.82 8.62 9.11
C MET A 139 15.10 9.20 9.69
N GLU A 140 16.26 8.77 9.19
CA GLU A 140 17.56 9.31 9.64
C GLU A 140 17.73 10.76 9.19
N LEU A 141 17.37 11.06 7.94
CA LEU A 141 17.38 12.43 7.40
C LEU A 141 16.48 13.37 8.20
N GLY A 142 15.29 12.92 8.63
CA GLY A 142 14.36 13.72 9.42
C GLY A 142 14.71 13.86 10.90
N SER A 143 15.64 13.03 11.41
CA SER A 143 16.01 13.00 12.82
C SER A 143 17.13 13.97 13.20
N VAL A 144 17.78 14.60 12.22
CA VAL A 144 18.87 15.56 12.46
C VAL A 144 18.35 16.99 12.51
N TRP A 145 19.08 17.87 13.19
CA TRP A 145 18.67 19.27 13.33
C TRP A 145 18.70 20.03 12.00
N GLN A 146 19.48 19.57 11.02
CA GLN A 146 19.55 20.15 9.67
C GLN A 146 18.37 19.73 8.78
N ALA A 147 17.49 18.81 9.20
CA ALA A 147 16.41 18.31 8.36
C ALA A 147 15.56 19.44 7.71
N PRO A 148 15.18 20.52 8.42
CA PRO A 148 14.43 21.62 7.83
C PRO A 148 15.18 22.42 6.74
N LEU A 149 16.50 22.21 6.59
CA LEU A 149 17.34 22.85 5.58
C LEU A 149 17.52 21.97 4.33
N TYR A 150 17.06 20.72 4.35
CA TYR A 150 17.15 19.85 3.18
C TYR A 150 16.13 20.25 2.15
N GLU A 151 16.59 20.44 0.92
CA GLU A 151 15.79 20.91 -0.20
C GLU A 151 15.49 19.76 -1.17
N ILE A 152 14.29 19.79 -1.74
CA ILE A 152 13.88 18.96 -2.86
C ILE A 152 13.75 19.85 -4.09
N VAL A 153 14.28 19.38 -5.21
CA VAL A 153 14.17 20.05 -6.51
C VAL A 153 13.00 19.44 -7.26
N LEU A 154 12.05 20.25 -7.70
CA LEU A 154 10.89 19.84 -8.47
C LEU A 154 11.09 20.27 -9.93
N ASN A 155 11.07 19.31 -10.85
CA ASN A 155 11.26 19.54 -12.28
C ASN A 155 9.91 19.52 -13.01
N TYR A 156 9.43 20.71 -13.38
CA TYR A 156 8.24 20.90 -14.18
C TYR A 156 8.60 20.91 -15.66
N TYR A 157 7.81 20.19 -16.44
CA TYR A 157 8.01 20.08 -17.88
C TYR A 157 6.85 20.79 -18.56
N GLN A 158 7.15 21.83 -19.33
CA GLN A 158 6.15 22.48 -20.16
C GLN A 158 5.84 21.61 -21.38
N ASP A 159 4.57 21.27 -21.55
CA ASP A 159 4.05 20.75 -22.81
C ASP A 159 3.94 21.94 -23.79
N ASP A 160 4.84 22.00 -24.77
CA ASP A 160 4.75 22.94 -25.89
C ASP A 160 3.54 22.58 -26.75
N LYS A 161 2.36 23.09 -26.39
CA LYS A 161 1.23 23.11 -27.32
C LYS A 161 1.42 24.29 -28.29
N THR A 162 1.80 23.93 -29.52
CA THR A 162 1.66 24.64 -30.80
C THR A 162 2.60 25.82 -31.11
N PHE A 163 3.64 25.52 -31.91
CA PHE A 163 3.94 26.31 -33.12
C PHE A 163 4.03 25.37 -34.33
N HIS A 164 2.96 25.31 -35.13
CA HIS A 164 3.08 24.95 -36.54
C HIS A 164 3.79 26.11 -37.25
N ASN A 165 5.12 26.12 -37.24
CA ASN A 165 5.90 26.63 -38.36
C ASN A 165 7.30 26.04 -38.30
N GLY A 166 7.75 25.60 -39.47
CA GLY A 166 8.83 24.63 -39.62
C GLY A 166 10.16 25.04 -38.99
N GLY A 167 10.83 24.02 -38.45
CA GLY A 167 12.28 23.95 -38.37
C GLY A 167 12.90 24.45 -37.07
N SER A 168 12.76 23.68 -35.98
CA SER A 168 13.82 23.33 -35.02
C SER A 168 13.21 22.52 -33.88
N VAL A 169 13.88 21.45 -33.42
CA VAL A 169 13.49 20.72 -32.20
C VAL A 169 13.82 21.64 -31.02
N LEU A 170 12.82 22.35 -30.51
CA LEU A 170 12.98 23.26 -29.36
C LEU A 170 13.23 22.42 -28.10
N ALA A 171 14.28 22.80 -27.38
CA ALA A 171 14.66 22.17 -26.13
C ALA A 171 13.48 22.24 -25.13
N GLN A 172 13.11 21.11 -24.54
CA GLN A 172 12.15 21.08 -23.44
C GLN A 172 12.65 22.03 -22.34
N SER A 173 11.94 23.13 -22.10
CA SER A 173 12.22 24.00 -20.96
C SER A 173 11.83 23.25 -19.69
N ILE A 174 12.83 22.96 -18.85
CA ILE A 174 12.60 22.45 -17.51
C ILE A 174 12.54 23.66 -16.60
N GLU A 175 11.36 23.91 -16.03
CA GLU A 175 11.21 24.86 -14.95
C GLU A 175 11.50 24.13 -13.64
N GLN A 176 12.46 24.65 -12.86
CA GLN A 176 12.84 24.07 -11.59
C GLN A 176 12.33 24.95 -10.45
N SER A 177 11.72 24.31 -9.46
CA SER A 177 11.48 24.94 -8.16
C SER A 177 12.24 24.18 -7.08
N VAL A 178 12.68 24.90 -6.06
CA VAL A 178 13.40 24.33 -4.92
C VAL A 178 12.62 24.69 -3.67
N THR A 179 12.32 23.70 -2.83
CA THR A 179 11.58 23.90 -1.59
C THR A 179 12.16 23.02 -0.48
N PRO A 180 12.14 23.47 0.78
CA PRO A 180 12.48 22.59 1.90
C PRO A 180 11.57 21.37 1.93
N VAL A 181 12.15 20.18 2.11
CA VAL A 181 11.39 18.93 2.03
C VAL A 181 10.75 18.54 3.37
N PHE A 182 11.38 18.91 4.49
CA PHE A 182 10.86 18.62 5.83
C PHE A 182 10.03 19.77 6.38
N ASN A 183 8.94 19.42 7.07
CA ASN A 183 7.99 20.32 7.72
C ASN A 183 7.36 21.37 6.79
N ASN A 184 7.34 21.08 5.49
CA ASN A 184 6.75 21.92 4.45
C ASN A 184 5.87 21.07 3.55
N LEU A 185 4.83 21.69 2.99
CA LEU A 185 3.96 21.02 2.03
C LEU A 185 4.60 21.09 0.65
N VAL A 186 4.94 19.93 0.10
CA VAL A 186 5.45 19.80 -1.26
C VAL A 186 4.30 19.34 -2.14
N ALA A 187 3.90 20.16 -3.10
CA ALA A 187 2.71 19.93 -3.92
C ALA A 187 3.02 19.95 -5.42
N ASN A 188 2.44 18.99 -6.13
CA ASN A 188 2.30 19.03 -7.58
C ASN A 188 0.87 19.41 -7.94
N GLU A 189 0.63 20.70 -8.15
CA GLU A 189 -0.65 21.24 -8.61
C GLU A 189 -0.79 21.21 -10.15
N GLY A 190 0.25 20.74 -10.84
CA GLY A 190 0.32 20.68 -12.29
C GLY A 190 -0.63 19.64 -12.90
N SER A 191 -0.61 19.58 -14.23
CA SER A 191 -1.44 18.66 -15.02
C SER A 191 -0.72 17.39 -15.47
N CYS A 192 0.50 17.14 -15.00
CA CYS A 192 1.29 15.97 -15.29
C CYS A 192 2.14 15.56 -14.07
N ASP A 193 2.68 14.35 -14.08
CA ASP A 193 3.63 13.91 -13.06
C ASP A 193 4.91 14.72 -13.16
N ILE A 194 5.57 14.99 -12.04
CA ILE A 194 6.86 15.68 -12.03
C ILE A 194 7.96 14.78 -11.45
N GLU A 195 9.18 14.97 -11.96
CA GLU A 195 10.39 14.36 -11.39
C GLU A 195 10.88 15.27 -10.27
N ALA A 196 11.02 14.72 -9.08
CA ALA A 196 11.60 15.40 -7.93
C ALA A 196 12.97 14.79 -7.59
N GLU A 197 13.93 15.61 -7.19
CA GLU A 197 15.27 15.17 -6.83
C GLU A 197 15.61 15.57 -5.40
N LEU A 198 16.10 14.61 -4.62
CA LEU A 198 16.54 14.80 -3.24
C LEU A 198 17.77 13.93 -2.99
N PHE A 199 18.90 14.54 -2.60
CA PHE A 199 20.19 13.84 -2.40
C PHE A 199 20.58 12.93 -3.58
N ASN A 200 20.47 13.43 -4.82
CA ASN A 200 20.73 12.71 -6.08
C ASN A 200 19.81 11.49 -6.32
N HIS A 201 18.74 11.34 -5.53
CA HIS A 201 17.73 10.32 -5.75
C HIS A 201 16.52 10.96 -6.43
N LYS A 202 15.98 10.27 -7.43
CA LYS A 202 14.85 10.72 -8.22
C LYS A 202 13.56 10.07 -7.74
N TYR A 203 12.53 10.89 -7.63
CA TYR A 203 11.20 10.53 -7.16
C TYR A 203 10.16 11.04 -8.15
N ILE A 204 9.00 10.38 -8.17
CA ILE A 204 7.85 10.82 -8.95
C ILE A 204 6.87 11.46 -7.98
N ILE A 205 6.41 12.67 -8.28
CA ILE A 205 5.27 13.27 -7.59
C ILE A 205 4.08 13.23 -8.56
N PRO A 206 3.05 12.39 -8.30
CA PRO A 206 1.88 12.27 -9.15
C PRO A 206 1.16 13.61 -9.38
N ILE A 207 0.43 13.70 -10.48
CA ILE A 207 -0.48 14.81 -10.75
C ILE A 207 -1.44 15.08 -9.57
N ARG A 208 -1.68 16.35 -9.22
CA ARG A 208 -2.62 16.78 -8.16
C ARG A 208 -2.39 16.07 -6.82
N SER A 209 -1.14 15.80 -6.49
CA SER A 209 -0.76 15.19 -5.23
C SER A 209 0.15 16.12 -4.44
N CYS A 210 0.17 15.91 -3.14
CA CYS A 210 1.10 16.59 -2.24
C CYS A 210 1.55 15.62 -1.16
N PHE A 211 2.68 15.93 -0.55
CA PHE A 211 3.13 15.24 0.64
C PHE A 211 3.69 16.24 1.65
N TYR A 212 3.66 15.83 2.91
CA TYR A 212 4.19 16.59 4.03
C TYR A 212 5.08 15.65 4.85
N MET A 213 6.40 15.82 4.74
CA MET A 213 7.33 14.96 5.45
C MET A 213 7.70 15.61 6.79
N SER A 214 7.33 14.96 7.89
CA SER A 214 7.57 15.49 9.25
C SER A 214 7.63 14.38 10.30
N ASP A 215 8.05 14.76 11.50
CA ASP A 215 7.85 13.94 12.68
C ASP A 215 6.36 13.92 13.05
N LEU A 216 5.84 12.76 13.46
CA LEU A 216 4.43 12.58 13.82
C LEU A 216 3.95 13.53 14.93
N ARG A 217 4.84 14.06 15.76
CA ARG A 217 4.53 15.10 16.75
C ARG A 217 4.01 16.40 16.12
N GLN A 218 4.32 16.64 14.84
CA GLN A 218 3.90 17.80 14.07
C GLN A 218 2.66 17.53 13.20
N ILE A 219 1.96 16.41 13.42
CA ILE A 219 0.77 16.04 12.65
C ILE A 219 -0.33 17.11 12.69
N GLU A 220 -0.34 17.96 13.72
CA GLU A 220 -1.28 19.08 13.82
C GLU A 220 -1.13 20.10 12.68
N ASN A 221 0.05 20.18 12.05
CA ASN A 221 0.26 21.03 10.87
C ASN A 221 -0.52 20.55 9.63
N LEU A 222 -1.06 19.33 9.64
CA LEU A 222 -1.94 18.81 8.59
C LEU A 222 -3.41 19.17 8.81
N ILE A 223 -3.77 19.72 9.97
CA ILE A 223 -5.16 20.09 10.25
C ILE A 223 -5.53 21.24 9.29
N PRO A 224 -6.55 21.07 8.44
CA PRO A 224 -6.93 22.12 7.52
C PRO A 224 -7.48 23.32 8.30
N ALA A 225 -7.20 24.52 7.80
CA ALA A 225 -7.70 25.76 8.41
C ALA A 225 -9.23 25.83 8.40
N ASP A 226 -9.85 25.27 7.35
CA ASP A 226 -11.29 25.07 7.24
C ASP A 226 -11.61 23.57 7.29
N SER A 227 -12.54 23.18 8.15
CA SER A 227 -13.04 21.80 8.23
C SER A 227 -13.71 21.31 6.94
N ASP A 228 -14.21 22.21 6.09
CA ASP A 228 -14.71 21.88 4.76
C ASP A 228 -13.59 21.52 3.77
N CYS A 229 -12.33 21.72 4.15
CA CYS A 229 -11.16 21.22 3.43
C CYS A 229 -10.58 19.93 4.06
N GLY A 230 -11.32 19.28 4.95
CA GLY A 230 -10.93 17.99 5.52
C GLY A 230 -10.94 16.84 4.52
N PHE A 231 -10.37 15.71 4.92
CA PHE A 231 -10.22 14.54 4.06
C PHE A 231 -11.48 13.67 4.08
N ASN A 232 -12.01 13.30 2.91
CA ASN A 232 -13.14 12.35 2.83
C ASN A 232 -12.72 10.90 3.08
N LEU A 233 -11.45 10.57 2.80
CA LEU A 233 -10.84 9.26 3.06
C LEU A 233 -9.50 9.47 3.78
N ILE A 234 -9.30 8.79 4.89
CA ILE A 234 -8.04 8.77 5.64
C ILE A 234 -7.56 7.33 5.72
N VAL A 235 -6.41 7.04 5.11
CA VAL A 235 -5.75 5.73 5.19
C VAL A 235 -4.55 5.83 6.12
N ILE A 236 -4.42 4.91 7.07
CA ILE A 236 -3.36 4.90 8.06
C ILE A 236 -2.70 3.52 8.08
N ASP A 237 -1.39 3.47 7.81
CA ASP A 237 -0.54 2.27 7.94
C ASP A 237 0.57 2.53 8.96
N PRO A 238 0.30 2.37 10.26
CA PRO A 238 1.23 2.78 11.31
C PRO A 238 2.28 1.70 11.59
N PRO A 239 3.50 2.09 12.02
CA PRO A 239 4.57 1.16 12.40
C PRO A 239 4.30 0.50 13.77
N TRP A 240 3.29 -0.37 13.81
CA TRP A 240 2.84 -1.06 15.02
C TRP A 240 3.98 -1.75 15.77
N GLU A 241 3.91 -1.75 17.11
CA GLU A 241 4.78 -2.55 17.97
C GLU A 241 4.67 -4.05 17.62
N ASN A 242 5.62 -4.53 16.84
CA ASN A 242 5.62 -5.90 16.37
C ASN A 242 6.97 -6.58 16.61
N GLY A 243 6.90 -7.81 17.15
CA GLY A 243 8.11 -8.54 17.55
C GLY A 243 9.02 -8.88 16.38
N SER A 244 8.48 -8.96 15.15
CA SER A 244 9.29 -9.26 13.96
C SER A 244 10.12 -8.06 13.52
N ALA A 245 9.56 -6.84 13.54
CA ALA A 245 10.26 -5.60 13.23
C ALA A 245 11.35 -5.32 14.27
N HIS A 246 11.05 -5.52 15.56
CA HIS A 246 12.05 -5.44 16.62
C HIS A 246 13.19 -6.46 16.43
N GLN A 247 12.87 -7.72 16.13
CA GLN A 247 13.89 -8.77 15.94
C GLN A 247 14.73 -8.59 14.67
N LYS A 248 14.14 -8.02 13.62
CA LYS A 248 14.81 -7.80 12.33
C LYS A 248 15.41 -6.40 12.20
N LEU A 249 15.26 -5.54 13.21
CA LEU A 249 15.70 -4.13 13.23
C LEU A 249 15.35 -3.39 11.93
N ARG A 250 14.17 -3.68 11.37
CA ARG A 250 13.76 -3.19 10.04
C ARG A 250 13.42 -1.71 10.03
N TYR A 251 12.77 -1.23 11.09
CA TYR A 251 12.39 0.15 11.31
C TYR A 251 12.04 0.36 12.80
N PRO A 252 12.16 1.58 13.34
CA PRO A 252 11.68 1.89 14.69
C PRO A 252 10.15 1.79 14.75
N THR A 253 9.62 1.19 15.81
CA THR A 253 8.17 1.16 16.08
C THR A 253 7.78 2.30 17.00
N LEU A 254 6.52 2.71 16.95
CA LEU A 254 5.98 3.70 17.87
C LEU A 254 5.05 3.02 18.89
N PRO A 255 5.21 3.27 20.20
CA PRO A 255 4.31 2.72 21.21
C PRO A 255 2.84 3.04 20.91
N ASN A 256 1.97 2.04 20.97
CA ASN A 256 0.59 2.16 20.46
C ASN A 256 -0.20 3.33 21.05
N ARG A 257 0.07 3.70 22.31
CA ARG A 257 -0.57 4.82 23.00
C ARG A 257 -0.40 6.17 22.30
N TYR A 258 0.69 6.37 21.56
CA TYR A 258 0.92 7.65 20.88
C TYR A 258 -0.05 7.84 19.70
N TYR A 259 -0.62 6.78 19.14
CA TYR A 259 -1.65 6.94 18.10
C TYR A 259 -2.95 7.55 18.65
N LEU A 260 -3.20 7.50 19.96
CA LEU A 260 -4.35 8.18 20.59
C LEU A 260 -4.29 9.71 20.47
N SER A 261 -3.11 10.29 20.24
CA SER A 261 -2.95 11.73 20.04
C SER A 261 -3.13 12.17 18.59
N LEU A 262 -3.31 11.26 17.64
CA LEU A 262 -3.57 11.64 16.26
C LEU A 262 -4.90 12.40 16.17
N PRO A 263 -4.93 13.60 15.54
CA PRO A 263 -6.11 14.44 15.47
C PRO A 263 -7.06 13.99 14.35
N VAL A 264 -7.31 12.67 14.22
CA VAL A 264 -8.08 12.08 13.11
C VAL A 264 -9.43 12.78 12.93
N LYS A 265 -10.15 13.04 14.02
CA LYS A 265 -11.43 13.77 13.97
C LYS A 265 -11.33 15.18 13.39
N GLN A 266 -10.22 15.88 13.61
CA GLN A 266 -10.00 17.24 13.11
C GLN A 266 -9.55 17.23 11.64
N LEU A 267 -8.96 16.13 11.19
CA LEU A 267 -8.60 15.91 9.79
C LEU A 267 -9.83 15.52 8.93
N CYS A 268 -10.90 15.03 9.56
CA CYS A 268 -12.11 14.62 8.85
C CYS A 268 -12.85 15.82 8.22
N HIS A 269 -13.37 15.60 7.01
CA HIS A 269 -14.26 16.54 6.33
C HIS A 269 -15.58 16.70 7.11
N THR A 270 -16.22 17.88 7.05
CA THR A 270 -17.49 18.17 7.75
C THR A 270 -18.66 17.28 7.34
N SER A 271 -18.70 16.83 6.09
CA SER A 271 -19.59 15.79 5.54
C SER A 271 -19.34 14.38 6.08
N GLY A 272 -18.28 14.18 6.85
CA GLY A 272 -17.84 12.89 7.36
C GLY A 272 -16.77 12.24 6.48
N SER A 273 -16.13 11.22 7.05
CA SER A 273 -14.94 10.61 6.46
C SER A 273 -14.90 9.11 6.69
N LEU A 274 -14.46 8.38 5.66
CA LEU A 274 -14.06 6.99 5.79
C LEU A 274 -12.62 6.92 6.32
N VAL A 275 -12.39 6.09 7.33
CA VAL A 275 -11.08 5.85 7.93
C VAL A 275 -10.73 4.39 7.71
N ALA A 276 -9.59 4.14 7.06
CA ALA A 276 -9.06 2.81 6.79
C ALA A 276 -7.73 2.63 7.54
N LEU A 277 -7.70 1.70 8.50
CA LEU A 277 -6.54 1.45 9.36
C LEU A 277 -5.98 0.04 9.13
N TRP A 278 -4.75 -0.05 8.63
CA TRP A 278 -4.05 -1.32 8.53
C TRP A 278 -3.73 -1.85 9.92
N VAL A 279 -4.05 -3.13 10.16
CA VAL A 279 -3.77 -3.79 11.43
C VAL A 279 -3.16 -5.17 11.22
N THR A 280 -2.30 -5.55 12.17
CA THR A 280 -1.80 -6.93 12.24
C THR A 280 -2.87 -7.86 12.84
N ASN A 281 -2.74 -9.17 12.58
CA ASN A 281 -3.62 -10.20 13.17
C ASN A 281 -3.45 -10.40 14.69
N ARG A 282 -2.71 -9.52 15.39
CA ARG A 282 -2.49 -9.62 16.84
C ARG A 282 -3.72 -9.15 17.60
N GLU A 283 -4.31 -10.04 18.39
CA GLU A 283 -5.53 -9.74 19.15
C GLU A 283 -5.38 -8.53 20.08
N LYS A 284 -4.24 -8.41 20.77
CA LYS A 284 -3.97 -7.26 21.65
C LYS A 284 -4.10 -5.92 20.89
N LEU A 285 -3.66 -5.88 19.64
CA LEU A 285 -3.78 -4.69 18.81
C LEU A 285 -5.22 -4.48 18.35
N ARG A 286 -5.93 -5.53 17.92
CA ARG A 286 -7.34 -5.43 17.53
C ARG A 286 -8.20 -4.90 18.68
N GLY A 287 -8.01 -5.44 19.89
CA GLY A 287 -8.70 -4.97 21.09
C GLY A 287 -8.37 -3.51 21.44
N PHE A 288 -7.11 -3.08 21.31
CA PHE A 288 -6.74 -1.67 21.50
C PHE A 288 -7.41 -0.76 20.47
N VAL A 289 -7.46 -1.18 19.20
CA VAL A 289 -8.09 -0.37 18.16
C VAL A 289 -9.58 -0.21 18.41
N GLU A 290 -10.27 -1.31 18.70
CA GLU A 290 -11.73 -1.33 18.88
C GLU A 290 -12.18 -0.62 20.16
N ASN A 291 -11.45 -0.80 21.27
CA ASN A 291 -11.89 -0.31 22.58
C ASN A 291 -11.30 1.06 22.94
N ASP A 292 -10.13 1.43 22.41
CA ASP A 292 -9.43 2.66 22.79
C ASP A 292 -9.27 3.61 21.60
N LEU A 293 -8.69 3.14 20.49
CA LEU A 293 -8.25 4.02 19.39
C LEU A 293 -9.41 4.61 18.59
N PHE A 294 -10.29 3.76 18.05
CA PHE A 294 -11.45 4.21 17.27
C PHE A 294 -12.39 5.09 18.10
N PRO A 295 -12.76 4.70 19.35
CA PRO A 295 -13.52 5.59 20.23
C PRO A 295 -12.83 6.93 20.47
N LYS A 296 -11.51 6.95 20.72
CA LYS A 296 -10.75 8.19 20.92
C LYS A 296 -10.76 9.10 19.69
N TRP A 297 -10.72 8.52 18.49
CA TRP A 297 -10.80 9.25 17.22
C TRP A 297 -12.23 9.62 16.83
N GLY A 298 -13.25 9.15 17.56
CA GLY A 298 -14.66 9.33 17.17
C GLY A 298 -15.06 8.54 15.93
N VAL A 299 -14.32 7.48 15.62
CA VAL A 299 -14.55 6.59 14.48
C VAL A 299 -15.44 5.43 14.92
N LYS A 300 -16.55 5.22 14.21
CA LYS A 300 -17.41 4.04 14.39
C LYS A 300 -16.95 2.94 13.47
N TYR A 301 -16.72 1.74 13.99
CA TYR A 301 -16.37 0.59 13.17
C TYR A 301 -17.45 0.31 12.12
N ALA A 302 -17.02 -0.02 10.90
CA ALA A 302 -17.91 -0.27 9.76
C ALA A 302 -17.71 -1.68 9.18
N ALA A 303 -16.50 -2.03 8.75
CA ALA A 303 -16.22 -3.29 8.07
C ALA A 303 -14.74 -3.69 8.15
N ASN A 304 -14.43 -4.91 7.69
CA ASN A 304 -13.06 -5.38 7.50
C ASN A 304 -12.84 -5.73 6.03
N PHE A 305 -11.73 -5.27 5.47
CA PHE A 305 -11.18 -5.81 4.23
C PHE A 305 -10.01 -6.74 4.57
N TYR A 306 -9.85 -7.78 3.77
CA TYR A 306 -8.81 -8.77 3.96
C TYR A 306 -7.93 -8.87 2.72
N TRP A 307 -6.64 -8.87 2.96
CA TRP A 307 -5.62 -8.84 1.93
C TRP A 307 -4.89 -10.17 1.89
N LEU A 308 -5.25 -11.07 0.97
CA LEU A 308 -4.62 -12.37 0.83
C LEU A 308 -3.38 -12.30 -0.06
N LYS A 309 -2.23 -12.66 0.51
CA LYS A 309 -0.91 -12.65 -0.15
C LYS A 309 -0.65 -14.01 -0.80
N VAL A 310 -0.64 -14.04 -2.12
CA VAL A 310 -0.35 -15.20 -2.97
C VAL A 310 0.97 -15.02 -3.69
N LYS A 311 1.55 -16.07 -4.26
CA LYS A 311 2.76 -16.04 -5.09
C LYS A 311 2.39 -15.94 -6.57
N ALA A 312 3.40 -15.79 -7.43
CA ALA A 312 3.31 -15.86 -8.89
C ALA A 312 2.43 -16.99 -9.44
N ASN A 313 2.57 -18.16 -8.83
CA ASN A 313 1.89 -19.37 -9.26
C ASN A 313 0.47 -19.49 -8.70
N GLY A 314 -0.05 -18.45 -8.05
CA GLY A 314 -1.35 -18.40 -7.41
C GLY A 314 -1.39 -18.99 -6.00
N MET A 315 -0.35 -19.68 -5.54
CA MET A 315 -0.34 -20.31 -4.22
C MET A 315 -0.17 -19.28 -3.11
N MET A 316 -0.84 -19.46 -1.97
CA MET A 316 -0.62 -18.64 -0.78
C MET A 316 0.87 -18.56 -0.37
N THR A 317 1.27 -17.40 0.15
CA THR A 317 2.65 -17.16 0.64
C THR A 317 3.02 -18.00 1.87
N GLY A 318 2.02 -18.48 2.61
CA GLY A 318 2.16 -19.36 3.77
C GLY A 318 0.87 -20.15 4.03
N GLU A 319 0.91 -21.03 5.03
CA GLU A 319 -0.27 -21.80 5.45
C GLU A 319 -1.28 -20.90 6.18
N LEU A 320 -2.56 -21.05 5.84
CA LEU A 320 -3.63 -20.19 6.35
C LEU A 320 -3.81 -20.31 7.88
N ASP A 321 -3.62 -21.53 8.41
CA ASP A 321 -3.72 -21.86 9.84
C ASP A 321 -2.46 -21.54 10.65
N LEU A 322 -1.42 -20.96 10.02
CA LEU A 322 -0.19 -20.61 10.72
C LEU A 322 -0.41 -19.36 11.57
N PHE A 323 -0.80 -19.55 12.83
CA PHE A 323 -1.32 -18.53 13.74
C PHE A 323 -0.59 -17.17 13.73
N HIS A 324 0.75 -17.17 13.74
CA HIS A 324 1.57 -15.94 13.76
C HIS A 324 2.04 -15.47 12.38
N HIS A 325 1.78 -16.22 11.32
CA HIS A 325 2.27 -15.98 9.96
C HIS A 325 1.20 -16.29 8.92
N ARG A 326 -0.05 -15.92 9.22
CA ARG A 326 -1.16 -16.05 8.29
C ARG A 326 -0.85 -15.26 7.02
N PRO A 327 -1.13 -15.78 5.82
CA PRO A 327 -0.80 -15.14 4.55
C PRO A 327 -1.78 -14.01 4.20
N TYR A 328 -2.34 -13.34 5.20
CA TYR A 328 -3.23 -12.20 4.98
C TYR A 328 -3.08 -11.13 6.06
N GLU A 329 -3.41 -9.91 5.67
CA GLU A 329 -3.50 -8.75 6.55
C GLU A 329 -4.92 -8.18 6.53
N CYS A 330 -5.22 -7.33 7.51
CA CYS A 330 -6.56 -6.79 7.70
C CYS A 330 -6.51 -5.26 7.65
N LEU A 331 -7.47 -4.70 6.91
CA LEU A 331 -7.71 -3.28 6.83
C LEU A 331 -9.07 -3.00 7.49
N LEU A 332 -9.05 -2.30 8.62
CA LEU A 332 -10.26 -1.95 9.35
C LEU A 332 -10.85 -0.69 8.77
N LEU A 333 -12.13 -0.74 8.42
CA LEU A 333 -12.88 0.41 7.96
C LEU A 333 -13.75 0.93 9.09
N GLY A 334 -13.73 2.23 9.28
CA GLY A 334 -14.61 2.92 10.19
C GLY A 334 -15.03 4.27 9.63
N TYR A 335 -16.13 4.82 10.13
CA TYR A 335 -16.67 6.08 9.68
C TYR A 335 -16.60 7.11 10.80
N CYS A 336 -16.03 8.28 10.49
CA CYS A 336 -16.15 9.46 11.34
C CYS A 336 -17.35 10.27 10.85
N GLU A 337 -18.37 10.39 11.69
CA GLU A 337 -19.60 11.10 11.34
C GLU A 337 -19.36 12.59 11.16
N GLY A 338 -19.86 13.11 10.03
CA GLY A 338 -19.94 14.54 9.77
C GLY A 338 -21.10 15.22 10.49
N LYS A 339 -21.20 16.55 10.32
CA LYS A 339 -22.36 17.35 10.74
C LYS A 339 -23.59 17.06 9.87
N VAL A 340 -23.37 16.60 8.64
CA VAL A 340 -24.41 16.17 7.70
C VAL A 340 -24.43 14.65 7.69
N SER A 341 -25.60 14.05 7.90
CA SER A 341 -25.77 12.59 7.83
C SER A 341 -25.64 12.13 6.38
N PHE A 342 -24.47 11.65 5.98
CA PHE A 342 -24.25 11.13 4.61
C PHE A 342 -24.69 9.67 4.49
N SER A 343 -25.66 9.41 3.60
CA SER A 343 -26.20 8.07 3.32
C SER A 343 -25.26 7.19 2.50
N TYR A 344 -24.36 7.77 1.68
CA TYR A 344 -23.46 7.03 0.78
C TYR A 344 -22.45 6.13 1.51
N ALA A 345 -22.02 6.49 2.71
CA ALA A 345 -21.09 5.67 3.49
C ALA A 345 -21.67 4.28 3.78
N LEU A 346 -23.00 4.16 3.91
CA LEU A 346 -23.69 2.92 4.21
C LEU A 346 -23.81 1.98 3.00
N GLU A 347 -23.85 2.49 1.76
CA GLU A 347 -23.88 1.66 0.54
C GLU A 347 -22.55 0.94 0.30
N ILE A 348 -21.41 1.57 0.63
CA ILE A 348 -20.08 0.93 0.58
C ILE A 348 -19.97 -0.21 1.62
N ILE A 349 -20.72 -0.11 2.72
CA ILE A 349 -20.69 -1.04 3.87
C ILE A 349 -21.57 -2.28 3.65
N GLU A 350 -22.40 -2.33 2.60
CA GLU A 350 -23.25 -3.50 2.31
C GLU A 350 -22.43 -4.77 1.99
N TYR A 351 -21.14 -4.63 1.69
CA TYR A 351 -20.20 -5.74 1.49
C TYR A 351 -19.29 -5.92 2.71
N SER A 352 -19.88 -6.46 3.78
CA SER A 352 -19.09 -7.02 4.88
C SER A 352 -18.18 -8.12 4.32
N SER A 353 -16.89 -7.80 4.13
CA SER A 353 -15.79 -8.66 3.66
C SER A 353 -15.43 -8.56 2.17
N VAL A 354 -14.79 -7.46 1.75
CA VAL A 354 -14.06 -7.41 0.47
C VAL A 354 -12.68 -8.07 0.62
N PHE A 355 -12.35 -8.97 -0.30
CA PHE A 355 -11.10 -9.72 -0.34
C PHE A 355 -10.24 -9.28 -1.52
N LEU A 356 -9.03 -8.83 -1.21
CA LEU A 356 -8.06 -8.39 -2.20
C LEU A 356 -6.92 -9.40 -2.26
N VAL A 357 -6.69 -9.98 -3.44
CA VAL A 357 -5.65 -10.98 -3.66
C VAL A 357 -4.53 -10.39 -4.48
N ILE A 358 -3.29 -10.51 -3.98
CA ILE A 358 -2.11 -9.91 -4.62
C ILE A 358 -0.85 -10.76 -4.44
N ILE A 359 0.13 -10.46 -5.28
CA ILE A 359 1.37 -11.22 -5.43
C ILE A 359 2.38 -10.97 -4.28
N GLN A 360 2.58 -9.73 -3.85
CA GLN A 360 3.36 -9.42 -2.64
C GLN A 360 3.20 -7.94 -2.25
N GLY A 361 3.49 -7.61 -0.99
CA GLY A 361 3.54 -6.22 -0.51
C GLY A 361 2.21 -5.68 0.00
N ASN A 362 2.21 -4.38 0.30
CA ASN A 362 1.01 -3.60 0.59
C ASN A 362 0.51 -2.96 -0.72
N PRO A 363 -0.80 -2.64 -0.83
CA PRO A 363 -1.32 -2.00 -2.03
C PRO A 363 -0.71 -0.63 -2.30
N PRO A 364 -0.67 -0.21 -3.58
CA PRO A 364 -0.57 1.20 -3.89
C PRO A 364 -1.80 1.96 -3.36
N LEU A 365 -1.64 3.21 -2.92
CA LEU A 365 -2.74 4.01 -2.35
C LEU A 365 -3.87 4.24 -3.36
N GLU A 366 -3.52 4.33 -4.64
CA GLU A 366 -4.44 4.46 -5.78
C GLU A 366 -5.47 3.34 -5.81
N LEU A 367 -5.07 2.12 -5.40
CA LEU A 367 -6.01 1.01 -5.27
C LEU A 367 -7.06 1.29 -4.19
N LEU A 368 -6.63 1.76 -3.02
CA LEU A 368 -7.53 2.00 -1.90
C LEU A 368 -8.55 3.09 -2.26
N ILE A 369 -8.14 4.11 -3.01
CA ILE A 369 -9.07 5.11 -3.55
C ILE A 369 -10.13 4.45 -4.44
N ILE A 370 -9.72 3.60 -5.40
CA ILE A 370 -10.65 2.93 -6.33
C ILE A 370 -11.72 2.10 -5.59
N PHE A 371 -11.32 1.38 -4.53
CA PHE A 371 -12.22 0.48 -3.81
C PHE A 371 -13.01 1.15 -2.68
N LEU A 372 -12.46 2.19 -2.05
CA LEU A 372 -13.06 2.86 -0.89
C LEU A 372 -13.84 4.12 -1.26
N LEU A 373 -13.60 4.67 -2.44
CA LEU A 373 -14.33 5.80 -3.02
C LEU A 373 -14.78 5.41 -4.44
N PRO A 374 -15.76 4.50 -4.59
CA PRO A 374 -16.37 4.28 -5.89
C PRO A 374 -16.91 5.63 -6.34
N LEU A 375 -16.30 6.19 -7.39
CA LEU A 375 -16.76 7.43 -8.00
C LEU A 375 -18.27 7.30 -8.27
N PRO A 376 -19.09 8.32 -8.00
CA PRO A 376 -20.46 8.30 -8.48
C PRO A 376 -20.41 8.12 -10.01
N THR A 377 -21.05 7.06 -10.48
CA THR A 377 -21.23 6.73 -11.91
C THR A 377 -22.00 7.79 -12.64
#